data_AF-A0A5J6U5Z0-F1
#
_entry.id   AF-A0A5J6U5Z0-F1
#
_cell.length_a   1.000
_cell.length_b   1.000
_cell.length_c   1.000
_cell.angle_alpha   90.00
_cell.angle_beta   90.00
_cell.angle_gamma   90.00
#
_symmetry.space_group_name_H-M   'P 1'
#
loop_
_entity.id
_entity.type
_entity.pdbx_description
1 polymer ?
#
loop_
_entity_poly.entity_id
_entity_poly.type
_entity_poly.pdbx_seq_one_letter_code
_entity_poly.pdbx_strand_id
1 'polypeptide(L)'
;MIERGISLRVLAADVHFDAGYLSKIRSGCRTPSAELVRKLDETLGAHGELIALASTARGRIDGPSSVERARPQPGVPNKEDDDMERRRLLQALAALGITASPAVEALQHIHGGVDRALGRSEDSQLDEWEETVAEYGYSYLLLPPQQLLRDLAVDLVAVQQITARRGDDRLFGSWCRVTSGLSLLMAKTLCNLGEPHMARQWWVTAQHAADSSGDTNLSLWVGEERLIHGLYEGRPVTVLLRKANETLELSAGTPCRGLAALHATRAQLLALEGRAPEAEANLRACEEISSALPASATDVRSVDGWAEDRVHYTAAWVHAYAGDRARLDTSVADALAILPADNPRTSTQLTLLRAAGHVRAGDVTEGVRLAHTVYEAQPREHRTTMVNSLARKVTQAVPARRRADPGVADYVELVGSGSRKSIA
;
A
#
# COMPACT_ATOMS: atom_id res chain seq x y z
N MET A 1 -38.35 5.67 31.75
CA MET A 1 -37.83 4.29 31.59
C MET A 1 -37.19 3.75 32.87
N ILE A 2 -36.10 4.36 33.36
CA ILE A 2 -35.41 3.93 34.59
C ILE A 2 -36.34 4.03 35.81
N GLU A 3 -37.05 5.15 35.94
CA GLU A 3 -38.04 5.38 37.01
C GLU A 3 -39.23 4.40 37.02
N ARG A 4 -39.47 3.72 35.89
CA ARG A 4 -40.58 2.77 35.73
C ARG A 4 -40.10 1.31 35.63
N GLY A 5 -38.79 1.05 35.72
CA GLY A 5 -38.22 -0.30 35.66
C GLY A 5 -38.39 -1.04 34.31
N ILE A 6 -38.73 -0.33 33.23
CA ILE A 6 -39.01 -0.94 31.92
C ILE A 6 -37.74 -0.96 31.06
N SER A 7 -37.39 -2.13 30.53
CA SER A 7 -36.27 -2.28 29.59
C SER A 7 -36.59 -1.74 28.20
N LEU A 8 -35.57 -1.31 27.44
CA LEU A 8 -35.74 -0.74 26.11
C LEU A 8 -36.38 -1.72 25.10
N ARG A 9 -36.11 -3.02 25.23
CA ARG A 9 -36.72 -4.05 24.38
C ARG A 9 -38.20 -4.28 24.69
N VAL A 10 -38.58 -4.24 25.96
CA VAL A 10 -39.99 -4.35 26.37
C VAL A 10 -40.76 -3.13 25.89
N LEU A 11 -40.22 -1.93 26.10
CA LEU A 11 -40.85 -0.70 25.63
C LEU A 11 -41.00 -0.68 24.10
N ALA A 12 -39.99 -1.15 23.35
CA ALA A 12 -40.03 -1.24 21.89
C ALA A 12 -41.15 -2.15 21.37
N ALA A 13 -41.35 -3.29 22.04
CA ALA A 13 -42.44 -4.21 21.73
C ALA A 13 -43.80 -3.56 21.99
N ASP A 14 -43.95 -2.86 23.13
CA ASP A 14 -45.21 -2.24 23.55
C ASP A 14 -45.62 -1.05 22.68
N VAL A 15 -44.67 -0.26 22.19
CA VAL A 15 -44.97 0.87 21.29
C VAL A 15 -45.00 0.47 19.80
N HIS A 16 -44.64 -0.77 19.48
CA HIS A 16 -44.45 -1.29 18.12
C HIS A 16 -43.44 -0.50 17.28
N PHE A 17 -42.31 -0.13 17.87
CA PHE A 17 -41.19 0.51 17.17
C PHE A 17 -39.91 -0.30 17.30
N ASP A 18 -39.01 -0.14 16.34
CA ASP A 18 -37.69 -0.78 16.39
C ASP A 18 -36.88 -0.31 17.61
N ALA A 19 -36.25 -1.26 18.30
CA ALA A 19 -35.43 -0.98 19.48
C ALA A 19 -34.22 -0.10 19.13
N GLY A 20 -33.64 -0.25 17.93
CA GLY A 20 -32.57 0.62 17.43
C GLY A 20 -33.05 2.05 17.19
N TYR A 21 -34.27 2.24 16.67
CA TYR A 21 -34.89 3.55 16.51
C TYR A 21 -35.12 4.25 17.85
N LEU A 22 -35.63 3.54 18.85
CA LEU A 22 -35.82 4.07 20.21
C LEU A 22 -34.49 4.38 20.92
N SER A 23 -33.45 3.58 20.70
CA SER A 23 -32.11 3.85 21.20
C SER A 23 -31.57 5.18 20.65
N LYS A 24 -31.72 5.43 19.34
CA LYS A 24 -31.29 6.68 18.70
C LYS A 24 -32.03 7.92 19.22
N ILE A 25 -33.30 7.78 19.61
CA ILE A 25 -34.06 8.86 20.23
C ILE A 25 -33.58 9.11 21.65
N ARG A 26 -33.37 8.06 22.44
CA ARG A 26 -32.84 8.15 23.81
C ARG A 26 -31.46 8.81 23.85
N SER A 27 -30.61 8.53 22.87
CA SER A 27 -29.27 9.10 22.76
C SER A 27 -29.24 10.51 22.14
N GLY A 28 -30.40 11.09 21.80
CA GLY A 28 -30.50 12.42 21.18
C GLY A 28 -30.09 12.49 19.71
N CYS A 29 -29.80 11.34 19.06
CA CYS A 29 -29.37 11.28 17.66
C CYS A 29 -30.52 11.42 16.65
N ARG A 30 -31.78 11.27 17.10
CA ARG A 30 -32.98 11.48 16.26
C ARG A 30 -34.08 12.17 17.03
N THR A 31 -34.76 13.09 16.36
CA THR A 31 -35.99 13.72 16.84
C THR A 31 -37.15 12.72 16.77
N PRO A 32 -37.90 12.49 17.86
CA PRO A 32 -39.04 11.56 17.86
C PRO A 32 -40.22 12.12 17.05
N SER A 33 -40.93 11.25 16.34
CA SER A 33 -42.16 11.63 15.64
C SER A 33 -43.30 11.93 16.64
N ALA A 34 -44.27 12.76 16.26
CA ALA A 34 -45.41 13.09 17.11
C ALA A 34 -46.22 11.85 17.51
N GLU A 35 -46.33 10.87 16.62
CA GLU A 35 -47.00 9.59 16.89
C GLU A 35 -46.26 8.80 17.97
N LEU A 36 -44.92 8.74 17.90
CA LEU A 36 -44.13 8.03 18.88
C LEU A 36 -44.16 8.72 20.24
N VAL A 37 -44.09 10.05 20.29
CA VAL A 37 -44.19 10.80 21.56
C VAL A 37 -45.52 10.50 22.25
N ARG A 38 -46.63 10.48 21.51
CA ARG A 38 -47.95 10.15 22.07
C ARG A 38 -47.99 8.72 22.63
N LYS A 39 -47.45 7.74 21.88
CA LYS A 39 -47.37 6.34 22.33
C LYS A 39 -46.47 6.18 23.55
N LEU A 40 -45.32 6.85 23.59
CA LEU A 40 -44.43 6.82 24.75
C LEU A 40 -45.08 7.46 25.98
N ASP A 41 -45.80 8.56 25.81
CA ASP A 41 -46.52 9.25 26.90
C ASP A 41 -47.63 8.36 27.49
N GLU A 42 -48.37 7.67 26.62
CA GLU A 42 -49.40 6.70 26.98
C GLU A 42 -48.82 5.46 27.67
N THR A 43 -47.82 4.81 27.06
CA THR A 43 -47.21 3.57 27.58
C THR A 43 -46.42 3.79 28.88
N LEU A 44 -45.83 4.97 29.07
CA LEU A 44 -45.06 5.29 30.28
C LEU A 44 -45.89 5.99 31.37
N GLY A 45 -47.17 6.30 31.08
CA GLY A 45 -48.05 7.01 32.00
C GLY A 45 -47.49 8.40 32.36
N ALA A 46 -47.03 9.14 31.36
CA ALA A 46 -46.40 10.45 31.55
C ALA A 46 -47.39 11.63 31.53
N HIS A 47 -48.69 11.37 31.40
CA HIS A 47 -49.78 12.34 31.56
C HIS A 47 -49.61 13.66 30.79
N GLY A 48 -49.03 13.59 29.59
CA GLY A 48 -48.80 14.73 28.70
C GLY A 48 -47.43 15.41 28.87
N GLU A 49 -46.59 14.99 29.81
CA GLU A 49 -45.27 15.58 30.03
C GLU A 49 -44.31 15.36 28.86
N LEU A 50 -44.32 14.18 28.22
CA LEU A 50 -43.46 13.91 27.06
C LEU A 50 -43.94 14.67 25.82
N ILE A 51 -45.26 14.87 25.71
CA ILE A 51 -45.87 15.70 24.66
C ILE A 51 -45.46 17.17 24.84
N ALA A 52 -45.52 17.70 26.07
CA ALA A 52 -45.10 19.07 26.39
C ALA A 52 -43.60 19.32 26.17
N LEU A 53 -42.77 18.31 26.45
CA LEU A 53 -41.32 18.37 26.21
C LEU A 53 -40.99 18.38 24.71
N ALA A 54 -41.74 17.61 23.91
CA ALA A 54 -41.54 17.53 22.48
C ALA A 54 -42.04 18.76 21.71
N SER A 55 -42.99 19.51 22.26
CA SER A 55 -43.45 20.79 21.70
C SER A 55 -42.51 21.95 22.05
N THR A 56 -41.94 21.97 23.26
CA THR A 56 -40.88 22.92 23.63
C THR A 56 -39.59 22.70 22.85
N ALA A 57 -39.23 21.44 22.56
CA ALA A 57 -38.09 21.12 21.70
C ALA A 57 -38.30 21.55 20.24
N ARG A 58 -39.53 21.46 19.72
CA ARG A 58 -39.88 21.94 18.37
C ARG A 58 -39.91 23.45 18.24
N GLY A 59 -40.37 24.17 19.27
CA GLY A 59 -40.36 25.64 19.29
C GLY A 59 -38.96 26.28 19.26
N ARG A 60 -37.89 25.52 19.54
CA ARG A 60 -36.49 25.98 19.41
C ARG A 60 -35.91 25.82 18.00
N ILE A 61 -36.59 25.13 17.08
CA ILE A 61 -36.06 24.78 15.74
C ILE A 61 -36.51 25.77 14.65
N ASP A 62 -37.53 26.60 14.89
CA ASP A 62 -38.11 27.52 13.89
C ASP A 62 -37.39 28.90 13.78
N GLY A 63 -36.17 29.04 14.28
CA GLY A 63 -35.27 30.16 13.94
C GLY A 63 -34.34 29.79 12.77
N PRO A 64 -33.90 30.74 11.92
CA PRO A 64 -33.13 30.42 10.72
C PRO A 64 -31.75 29.88 11.13
N SER A 65 -31.61 28.55 11.18
CA SER A 65 -30.42 27.89 11.68
C SER A 65 -29.57 27.35 10.53
N SER A 66 -28.38 27.91 10.43
CA SER A 66 -27.19 27.28 9.88
C SER A 66 -27.05 25.88 10.47
N VAL A 67 -26.77 24.91 9.59
CA VAL A 67 -26.54 23.50 9.93
C VAL A 67 -25.23 23.38 10.72
N GLU A 68 -25.32 23.55 12.04
CA GLU A 68 -24.28 23.10 12.95
C GLU A 68 -24.49 21.61 13.21
N ARG A 69 -23.78 20.78 12.44
CA ARG A 69 -23.64 19.35 12.72
C ARG A 69 -23.10 19.21 14.15
N ALA A 70 -23.94 18.75 15.07
CA ALA A 70 -23.51 18.36 16.39
C ALA A 70 -22.33 17.38 16.26
N ARG A 71 -21.16 17.81 16.73
CA ARG A 71 -19.97 16.96 16.83
C ARG A 71 -20.29 15.77 17.74
N PRO A 72 -19.86 14.54 17.39
CA PRO A 72 -20.01 13.41 18.28
C PRO A 72 -19.25 13.69 19.58
N GLN A 73 -19.88 13.39 20.73
CA GLN A 73 -19.20 13.45 22.02
C GLN A 73 -18.08 12.39 22.04
N PRO A 74 -16.83 12.74 22.39
CA PRO A 74 -15.76 11.76 22.50
C PRO A 74 -15.96 10.92 23.77
N GLY A 75 -15.94 9.59 23.63
CA GLY A 75 -15.68 8.70 24.77
C GLY A 75 -16.63 7.53 25.05
N VAL A 76 -17.69 7.28 24.26
CA VAL A 76 -18.49 6.05 24.41
C VAL A 76 -18.38 5.21 23.14
N PRO A 77 -17.56 4.13 23.13
CA PRO A 77 -17.46 3.22 21.99
C PRO A 77 -18.82 2.57 21.73
N ASN A 78 -19.32 2.70 20.50
CA ASN A 78 -20.55 2.06 20.09
C ASN A 78 -20.26 0.58 19.79
N LYS A 79 -20.31 -0.29 20.81
CA LYS A 79 -19.98 -1.73 20.70
C LYS A 79 -20.63 -2.46 19.52
N GLU A 80 -21.84 -2.06 19.11
CA GLU A 80 -22.53 -2.71 17.99
C GLU A 80 -21.89 -2.39 16.63
N ASP A 81 -21.28 -1.21 16.48
CA ASP A 81 -20.55 -0.82 15.26
C ASP A 81 -19.19 -1.54 15.21
N ASP A 82 -18.47 -1.55 16.33
CA ASP A 82 -17.19 -2.26 16.49
C ASP A 82 -17.35 -3.77 16.18
N ASP A 83 -18.44 -4.41 16.63
CA ASP A 83 -18.70 -5.83 16.38
C ASP A 83 -19.01 -6.10 14.89
N MET A 84 -19.70 -5.18 14.21
CA MET A 84 -20.01 -5.29 12.78
C MET A 84 -18.77 -5.06 11.91
N GLU A 85 -17.96 -4.05 12.25
CA GLU A 85 -16.67 -3.79 11.62
C GLU A 85 -15.72 -4.97 11.82
N ARG A 86 -15.64 -5.52 13.04
CA ARG A 86 -14.88 -6.73 13.34
C ARG A 86 -15.35 -7.93 12.50
N ARG A 87 -16.65 -8.14 12.34
CA ARG A 87 -17.16 -9.27 11.53
C ARG A 87 -16.78 -9.12 10.06
N ARG A 88 -16.91 -7.92 9.49
CA ARG A 88 -16.53 -7.64 8.10
C ARG A 88 -15.02 -7.82 7.90
N LEU A 89 -14.24 -7.38 8.87
CA LEU A 89 -12.79 -7.55 8.90
C LEU A 89 -12.37 -9.02 8.90
N LEU A 90 -12.97 -9.84 9.78
CA LEU A 90 -12.72 -11.28 9.80
C LEU A 90 -13.15 -11.97 8.49
N GLN A 91 -14.25 -11.52 7.87
CA GLN A 91 -14.66 -12.01 6.55
C GLN A 91 -13.67 -11.61 5.45
N ALA A 92 -13.12 -10.40 5.49
CA ALA A 92 -12.11 -9.94 4.55
C ALA A 92 -10.79 -10.71 4.70
N LEU A 93 -10.34 -10.95 5.94
CA LEU A 93 -9.17 -11.79 6.23
C LEU A 93 -9.38 -13.23 5.77
N ALA A 94 -10.55 -13.81 6.05
CA ALA A 94 -10.89 -15.16 5.58
C ALA A 94 -10.90 -15.26 4.04
N ALA A 95 -11.37 -14.22 3.34
CA ALA A 95 -11.33 -14.15 1.88
C ALA A 95 -9.89 -14.08 1.33
N LEU A 96 -8.92 -13.59 2.11
CA LEU A 96 -7.49 -13.62 1.81
C LEU A 96 -6.82 -14.95 2.22
N GLY A 97 -7.60 -15.95 2.64
CA GLY A 97 -7.09 -17.24 3.13
C GLY A 97 -6.50 -17.18 4.53
N ILE A 98 -6.67 -16.07 5.26
CA ILE A 98 -6.25 -15.91 6.64
C ILE A 98 -7.41 -16.42 7.51
N THR A 99 -7.34 -17.69 7.90
CA THR A 99 -8.30 -18.26 8.85
C THR A 99 -7.80 -18.02 10.26
N ALA A 100 -8.43 -17.08 10.97
CA ALA A 100 -8.21 -16.95 12.40
C ALA A 100 -8.80 -18.18 13.08
N SER A 101 -7.95 -19.11 13.52
CA SER A 101 -8.38 -20.13 14.46
C SER A 101 -8.91 -19.43 15.72
N PRO A 102 -9.97 -19.92 16.38
CA PRO A 102 -10.44 -19.37 17.65
C PRO A 102 -9.32 -19.22 18.70
N ALA A 103 -8.27 -20.04 18.60
CA ALA A 103 -7.07 -19.93 19.42
C ALA A 103 -6.23 -18.67 19.13
N VAL A 104 -6.12 -18.24 17.87
CA VAL A 104 -5.38 -17.04 17.46
C VAL A 104 -6.11 -15.78 17.93
N GLU A 105 -7.44 -15.74 17.78
CA GLU A 105 -8.24 -14.62 18.30
C GLU A 105 -8.16 -14.54 19.84
N ALA A 106 -8.18 -15.68 20.53
CA ALA A 106 -8.01 -15.74 21.97
C ALA A 106 -6.62 -15.24 22.39
N LEU A 107 -5.55 -15.64 21.69
CA LEU A 107 -4.18 -15.17 21.95
C LEU A 107 -4.06 -13.65 21.73
N GLN A 108 -4.63 -13.10 20.66
CA GLN A 108 -4.65 -11.65 20.43
C GLN A 108 -5.42 -10.90 21.52
N HIS A 109 -6.56 -11.45 21.97
CA HIS A 109 -7.33 -10.85 23.05
C HIS A 109 -6.59 -10.90 24.39
N ILE A 110 -5.92 -12.01 24.69
CA ILE A 110 -5.06 -12.17 25.87
C ILE A 110 -3.90 -11.19 25.79
N HIS A 111 -3.21 -11.09 24.65
CA HIS A 111 -2.09 -10.19 24.44
C HIS A 111 -2.49 -8.73 24.64
N GLY A 112 -3.58 -8.26 24.01
CA GLY A 112 -4.10 -6.91 24.24
C GLY A 112 -4.67 -6.68 25.66
N GLY A 113 -5.00 -7.75 26.39
CA GLY A 113 -5.31 -7.68 27.83
C GLY A 113 -4.06 -7.53 28.69
N VAL A 114 -3.00 -8.27 28.37
CA VAL A 114 -1.68 -8.22 29.02
C VAL A 114 -1.02 -6.86 28.81
N ASP A 115 -1.01 -6.32 27.59
CA ASP A 115 -0.43 -5.01 27.30
C ASP A 115 -1.08 -3.88 28.11
N ARG A 116 -2.42 -3.94 28.26
CA ARG A 116 -3.16 -3.01 29.09
C ARG A 116 -2.85 -3.19 30.57
N ALA A 117 -2.71 -4.43 31.03
CA ALA A 117 -2.34 -4.73 32.42
C ALA A 117 -0.91 -4.29 32.76
N LEU A 118 0.00 -4.34 31.78
CA LEU A 118 1.39 -3.87 31.91
C LEU A 118 1.52 -2.34 31.79
N GLY A 119 0.45 -1.63 31.42
CA GLY A 119 0.48 -0.17 31.28
C GLY A 119 1.37 0.31 30.15
N ARG A 120 1.45 -0.45 29.04
CA ARG A 120 2.27 -0.08 27.88
C ARG A 120 1.90 1.31 27.35
N SER A 121 2.89 2.18 27.19
CA SER A 121 2.71 3.52 26.66
C SER A 121 2.46 3.50 25.15
N GLU A 122 1.78 4.53 24.64
CA GLU A 122 1.60 4.69 23.19
C GLU A 122 2.93 4.88 22.45
N ASP A 123 3.92 5.51 23.09
CA ASP A 123 5.28 5.68 22.56
C ASP A 123 5.95 4.31 22.34
N SER A 124 5.88 3.41 23.32
CA SER A 124 6.47 2.06 23.20
C SER A 124 5.79 1.20 22.14
N GLN A 125 4.48 1.39 21.91
CA GLN A 125 3.79 0.73 20.79
C GLN A 125 4.24 1.32 19.45
N LEU A 126 4.38 2.64 19.37
CA LEU A 126 4.83 3.31 18.15
C LEU A 126 6.21 2.81 17.73
N ASP A 127 7.17 2.72 18.66
CA ASP A 127 8.52 2.24 18.40
C ASP A 127 8.52 0.82 17.80
N GLU A 128 7.69 -0.10 18.34
CA GLU A 128 7.53 -1.45 17.80
C GLU A 128 6.96 -1.47 16.37
N TRP A 129 6.03 -0.56 16.07
CA TRP A 129 5.45 -0.49 14.73
C TRP A 129 6.40 0.16 13.72
N GLU A 130 7.22 1.13 14.16
CA GLU A 130 8.32 1.66 13.34
C GLU A 130 9.36 0.57 13.06
N GLU A 131 9.70 -0.25 14.05
CA GLU A 131 10.55 -1.44 13.88
C GLU A 131 9.91 -2.45 12.92
N THR A 132 8.63 -2.77 13.08
CA THR A 132 7.89 -3.67 12.19
C THR A 132 7.93 -3.21 10.73
N VAL A 133 7.74 -1.91 10.47
CA VAL A 133 7.88 -1.35 9.12
C VAL A 133 9.30 -1.54 8.58
N ALA A 134 10.33 -1.29 9.40
CA ALA A 134 11.71 -1.50 9.01
C ALA A 134 12.01 -2.98 8.69
N GLU A 135 11.52 -3.92 9.51
CA GLU A 135 11.67 -5.37 9.30
C GLU A 135 11.00 -5.85 8.00
N TYR A 136 9.82 -5.32 7.68
CA TYR A 136 9.21 -5.56 6.37
C TYR A 136 10.09 -5.04 5.23
N GLY A 137 10.86 -3.97 5.45
CA GLY A 137 11.79 -3.45 4.46
C GLY A 137 12.82 -4.49 4.01
N TYR A 138 13.32 -5.32 4.94
CA TYR A 138 14.20 -6.45 4.65
C TYR A 138 13.44 -7.65 4.08
N SER A 139 12.36 -8.03 4.75
CA SER A 139 11.57 -9.21 4.40
C SER A 139 10.93 -9.10 3.02
N TYR A 140 10.62 -7.88 2.58
CA TYR A 140 10.04 -7.63 1.26
C TYR A 140 10.92 -8.19 0.15
N LEU A 141 12.26 -8.08 0.25
CA LEU A 141 13.19 -8.55 -0.79
C LEU A 141 13.29 -10.08 -0.85
N LEU A 142 13.00 -10.76 0.26
CA LEU A 142 13.22 -12.20 0.43
C LEU A 142 11.94 -13.02 0.27
N LEU A 143 10.81 -12.55 0.80
CA LEU A 143 9.59 -13.33 0.87
C LEU A 143 8.79 -13.32 -0.45
N PRO A 144 8.06 -14.41 -0.75
CA PRO A 144 7.05 -14.43 -1.80
C PRO A 144 5.98 -13.36 -1.57
N PRO A 145 5.51 -12.65 -2.61
CA PRO A 145 4.49 -11.60 -2.46
C PRO A 145 3.17 -12.08 -1.85
N GLN A 146 2.77 -13.33 -2.08
CA GLN A 146 1.55 -13.89 -1.47
C GLN A 146 1.65 -14.02 0.04
N GLN A 147 2.86 -14.27 0.57
CA GLN A 147 3.08 -14.30 2.00
C GLN A 147 3.07 -12.88 2.58
N LEU A 148 3.81 -11.96 1.96
CA LEU A 148 3.80 -10.54 2.34
C LEU A 148 2.39 -9.95 2.38
N LEU A 149 1.53 -10.29 1.40
CA LEU A 149 0.14 -9.84 1.38
C LEU A 149 -0.62 -10.23 2.65
N ARG A 150 -0.44 -11.48 3.11
CA ARG A 150 -1.14 -11.98 4.30
C ARG A 150 -0.61 -11.31 5.57
N ASP A 151 0.71 -11.25 5.70
CA ASP A 151 1.37 -10.71 6.89
C ASP A 151 1.04 -9.21 7.03
N LEU A 152 1.21 -8.42 5.96
CA LEU A 152 0.85 -7.00 5.93
C LEU A 152 -0.63 -6.75 6.18
N ALA A 153 -1.52 -7.64 5.71
CA ALA A 153 -2.96 -7.49 5.96
C ALA A 153 -3.29 -7.63 7.46
N VAL A 154 -2.66 -8.58 8.17
CA VAL A 154 -2.85 -8.72 9.62
C VAL A 154 -2.40 -7.47 10.36
N ASP A 155 -1.24 -6.94 9.99
CA ASP A 155 -0.62 -5.80 10.66
C ASP A 155 -1.34 -4.47 10.39
N LEU A 156 -1.78 -4.25 9.15
CA LEU A 156 -2.59 -3.08 8.80
C LEU A 156 -3.91 -3.04 9.60
N VAL A 157 -4.50 -4.21 9.86
CA VAL A 157 -5.70 -4.32 10.69
C VAL A 157 -5.40 -3.98 12.15
N ALA A 158 -4.29 -4.47 12.69
CA ALA A 158 -3.86 -4.14 14.04
C ALA A 158 -3.62 -2.63 14.19
N VAL A 159 -2.89 -2.01 13.26
CA VAL A 159 -2.63 -0.56 13.25
C VAL A 159 -3.93 0.24 13.10
N GLN A 160 -4.87 -0.18 12.24
CA GLN A 160 -6.18 0.47 12.11
C GLN A 160 -6.94 0.47 13.44
N GLN A 161 -7.01 -0.66 14.14
CA GLN A 161 -7.73 -0.76 15.42
C GLN A 161 -7.07 0.08 16.52
N ILE A 162 -5.74 0.10 16.53
CA ILE A 162 -4.96 0.90 17.47
C ILE A 162 -5.22 2.39 17.22
N THR A 163 -5.08 2.86 15.98
CA THR A 163 -5.25 4.28 15.61
C THR A 163 -6.68 4.78 15.76
N ALA A 164 -7.70 3.96 15.49
CA ALA A 164 -9.11 4.33 15.65
C ALA A 164 -9.53 4.64 17.10
N ARG A 165 -8.80 4.09 18.08
CA ARG A 165 -9.10 4.26 19.51
C ARG A 165 -8.38 5.44 20.15
N ARG A 166 -7.50 6.12 19.40
CA ARG A 166 -6.67 7.19 19.93
C ARG A 166 -7.32 8.56 19.82
N GLY A 167 -6.96 9.41 20.78
CA GLY A 167 -7.32 10.83 20.80
C GLY A 167 -6.13 11.76 21.08
N ASP A 168 -4.89 11.26 21.08
CA ASP A 168 -3.69 12.09 21.25
C ASP A 168 -3.17 12.59 19.90
N ASP A 169 -3.34 13.90 19.66
CA ASP A 169 -2.85 14.57 18.46
C ASP A 169 -1.31 14.63 18.40
N ARG A 170 -0.60 14.46 19.53
CA ARG A 170 0.88 14.60 19.59
C ARG A 170 1.60 13.58 18.71
N LEU A 171 1.14 12.33 18.69
CA LEU A 171 1.78 11.24 17.94
C LEU A 171 1.17 11.02 16.55
N PHE A 172 0.20 11.84 16.15
CA PHE A 172 -0.53 11.67 14.89
C PHE A 172 0.40 11.56 13.67
N GLY A 173 1.43 12.43 13.60
CA GLY A 173 2.41 12.42 12.51
C GLY A 173 3.21 11.11 12.41
N SER A 174 3.66 10.56 13.54
CA SER A 174 4.40 9.29 13.57
C SER A 174 3.51 8.09 13.21
N TRP A 175 2.25 8.08 13.65
CA TRP A 175 1.29 7.05 13.22
C TRP A 175 0.94 7.12 11.74
N CYS A 176 0.89 8.34 11.19
CA CYS A 176 0.78 8.55 9.75
C CYS A 176 2.01 8.00 9.01
N ARG A 177 3.22 8.14 9.58
CA ARG A 177 4.45 7.54 9.02
C ARG A 177 4.36 6.00 8.97
N VAL A 178 3.95 5.36 10.07
CA VAL A 178 3.75 3.90 10.14
C VAL A 178 2.69 3.43 9.12
N THR A 179 1.55 4.12 9.10
CA THR A 179 0.44 3.78 8.19
C THR A 179 0.85 3.94 6.72
N SER A 180 1.63 4.98 6.41
CA SER A 180 2.22 5.17 5.10
C SER A 180 3.16 4.01 4.72
N GLY A 181 4.08 3.63 5.60
CA GLY A 181 5.03 2.54 5.36
C GLY A 181 4.34 1.20 5.07
N LEU A 182 3.40 0.79 5.93
CA LEU A 182 2.64 -0.45 5.72
C LEU A 182 1.77 -0.40 4.45
N SER A 183 1.11 0.73 4.18
CA SER A 183 0.28 0.90 2.98
C SER A 183 1.11 0.90 1.70
N LEU A 184 2.30 1.50 1.72
CA LEU A 184 3.27 1.48 0.64
C LEU A 184 3.69 0.04 0.32
N LEU A 185 4.10 -0.72 1.34
CA LEU A 185 4.51 -2.12 1.19
C LEU A 185 3.36 -3.01 0.68
N MET A 186 2.14 -2.78 1.15
CA MET A 186 0.93 -3.44 0.65
C MET A 186 0.70 -3.12 -0.84
N ALA A 187 0.79 -1.85 -1.23
CA ALA A 187 0.64 -1.44 -2.62
C ALA A 187 1.69 -2.08 -3.54
N LYS A 188 2.98 -2.02 -3.14
CA LYS A 188 4.10 -2.67 -3.84
C LYS A 188 3.88 -4.18 -3.99
N THR A 189 3.36 -4.83 -2.94
CA THR A 189 3.07 -6.27 -2.93
C THR A 189 1.94 -6.63 -3.90
N LEU A 190 0.85 -5.87 -3.92
CA LEU A 190 -0.26 -6.06 -4.87
C LEU A 190 0.17 -5.81 -6.31
N CYS A 191 1.02 -4.81 -6.57
CA CYS A 191 1.62 -4.61 -7.89
C CYS A 191 2.47 -5.82 -8.31
N ASN A 192 3.26 -6.39 -7.41
CA ASN A 192 4.04 -7.61 -7.68
C ASN A 192 3.17 -8.83 -8.01
N LEU A 193 1.97 -8.91 -7.43
CA LEU A 193 0.98 -9.95 -7.68
C LEU A 193 0.20 -9.75 -8.98
N GLY A 194 0.30 -8.58 -9.61
CA GLY A 194 -0.46 -8.26 -10.82
C GLY A 194 -1.87 -7.74 -10.52
N GLU A 195 -2.09 -7.15 -9.34
CA GLU A 195 -3.37 -6.60 -8.88
C GLU A 195 -3.37 -5.06 -8.81
N PRO A 196 -3.13 -4.34 -9.93
CA PRO A 196 -2.97 -2.88 -9.92
C PRO A 196 -4.25 -2.14 -9.51
N HIS A 197 -5.42 -2.76 -9.69
CA HIS A 197 -6.70 -2.17 -9.28
C HIS A 197 -6.83 -2.13 -7.75
N MET A 198 -6.43 -3.20 -7.06
CA MET A 198 -6.39 -3.24 -5.61
C MET A 198 -5.29 -2.31 -5.08
N ALA A 199 -4.11 -2.30 -5.71
CA ALA A 199 -2.99 -1.45 -5.30
C ALA A 199 -3.33 0.05 -5.36
N ARG A 200 -4.22 0.48 -6.25
CA ARG A 200 -4.56 1.90 -6.47
C ARG A 200 -4.97 2.63 -5.20
N GLN A 201 -5.82 2.03 -4.37
CA GLN A 201 -6.29 2.68 -3.15
C GLN A 201 -5.19 2.70 -2.09
N TRP A 202 -4.39 1.65 -2.00
CA TRP A 202 -3.22 1.61 -1.11
C TRP A 202 -2.19 2.69 -1.45
N TRP A 203 -1.94 2.96 -2.74
CA TRP A 203 -1.11 4.09 -3.17
C TRP A 203 -1.67 5.45 -2.71
N VAL A 204 -3.00 5.61 -2.71
CA VAL A 204 -3.64 6.86 -2.24
C VAL A 204 -3.52 6.99 -0.73
N THR A 205 -3.79 5.91 0.02
CA THR A 205 -3.65 5.86 1.47
C THR A 205 -2.21 6.14 1.90
N ALA A 206 -1.23 5.48 1.27
CA ALA A 206 0.18 5.69 1.54
C ALA A 206 0.59 7.14 1.33
N GLN A 207 0.21 7.73 0.19
CA GLN A 207 0.55 9.12 -0.10
C GLN A 207 -0.08 10.09 0.91
N HIS A 208 -1.37 9.91 1.20
CA HIS A 208 -2.07 10.77 2.15
C HIS A 208 -1.48 10.71 3.56
N ALA A 209 -1.12 9.51 4.01
CA ALA A 209 -0.47 9.30 5.30
C ALA A 209 0.96 9.87 5.29
N ALA A 210 1.73 9.71 4.21
CA ALA A 210 3.05 10.32 4.07
C ALA A 210 2.96 11.85 4.18
N ASP A 211 2.05 12.48 3.44
CA ASP A 211 1.86 13.93 3.46
C ASP A 211 1.41 14.41 4.85
N SER A 212 0.52 13.66 5.51
CA SER A 212 0.03 13.97 6.86
C SER A 212 1.10 13.78 7.95
N SER A 213 2.13 12.97 7.70
CA SER A 213 3.26 12.79 8.63
C SER A 213 4.22 13.98 8.65
N GLY A 214 4.21 14.82 7.60
CA GLY A 214 5.19 15.89 7.38
C GLY A 214 6.56 15.40 6.89
N ASP A 215 6.76 14.08 6.74
CA ASP A 215 8.00 13.52 6.23
C ASP A 215 8.07 13.63 4.70
N THR A 216 8.78 14.65 4.23
CA THR A 216 8.94 14.93 2.79
C THR A 216 9.70 13.82 2.07
N ASN A 217 10.66 13.15 2.73
CA ASN A 217 11.42 12.07 2.12
C ASN A 217 10.52 10.84 1.90
N LEU A 218 9.69 10.50 2.88
CA LEU A 218 8.68 9.45 2.74
C LEU A 218 7.67 9.78 1.65
N SER A 219 7.17 11.02 1.59
CA SER A 219 6.24 11.46 0.54
C SER A 219 6.82 11.33 -0.87
N LEU A 220 8.07 11.78 -1.07
CA LEU A 220 8.80 11.61 -2.34
C LEU A 220 8.97 10.14 -2.70
N TRP A 221 9.35 9.31 -1.72
CA TRP A 221 9.55 7.88 -1.94
C TRP A 221 8.25 7.15 -2.31
N VAL A 222 7.13 7.42 -1.63
CA VAL A 222 5.82 6.85 -1.99
C VAL A 222 5.41 7.26 -3.42
N GLY A 223 5.60 8.54 -3.75
CA GLY A 223 5.31 9.08 -5.08
C GLY A 223 6.13 8.39 -6.16
N GLU A 224 7.42 8.21 -5.91
CA GLU A 224 8.35 7.51 -6.81
C GLU A 224 8.00 6.03 -6.98
N GLU A 225 7.76 5.31 -5.89
CA GLU A 225 7.46 3.87 -5.91
C GLU A 225 6.21 3.57 -6.75
N ARG A 226 5.23 4.48 -6.70
CA ARG A 226 4.04 4.42 -7.55
C ARG A 226 4.35 4.63 -9.03
N LEU A 227 5.36 5.44 -9.37
CA LEU A 227 5.80 5.68 -10.75
C LEU A 227 6.53 4.47 -11.31
N ILE A 228 7.48 3.91 -10.57
CA ILE A 228 8.27 2.76 -11.02
C ILE A 228 7.41 1.50 -11.18
N HIS A 229 6.49 1.23 -10.26
CA HIS A 229 5.54 0.12 -10.44
C HIS A 229 4.62 0.38 -11.64
N GLY A 230 4.20 1.63 -11.85
CA GLY A 230 3.43 2.02 -13.02
C GLY A 230 4.16 1.77 -14.35
N LEU A 231 5.50 1.93 -14.37
CA LEU A 231 6.33 1.60 -15.53
C LEU A 231 6.26 0.09 -15.83
N TYR A 232 6.43 -0.77 -14.82
CA TYR A 232 6.38 -2.22 -15.00
C TYR A 232 4.99 -2.76 -15.36
N GLU A 233 3.94 -2.11 -14.87
CA GLU A 233 2.54 -2.36 -15.23
C GLU A 233 2.20 -1.94 -16.67
N GLY A 234 3.08 -1.18 -17.33
CA GLY A 234 2.86 -0.70 -18.70
C GLY A 234 1.90 0.49 -18.79
N ARG A 235 1.81 1.32 -17.74
CA ARG A 235 1.06 2.57 -17.80
C ARG A 235 1.70 3.53 -18.82
N PRO A 236 0.93 4.42 -19.47
CA PRO A 236 1.46 5.33 -20.48
C PRO A 236 2.62 6.18 -19.95
N VAL A 237 3.78 6.10 -20.61
CA VAL A 237 5.03 6.76 -20.17
C VAL A 237 4.86 8.28 -20.10
N THR A 238 4.12 8.89 -21.02
CA THR A 238 3.81 10.33 -21.01
C THR A 238 3.08 10.78 -19.74
N VAL A 239 2.18 9.94 -19.20
CA VAL A 239 1.47 10.22 -17.94
C VAL A 239 2.40 10.08 -16.75
N LEU A 240 3.30 9.08 -16.75
CA LEU A 240 4.27 8.87 -15.68
C LEU A 240 5.32 10.00 -15.65
N LEU A 241 5.85 10.41 -16.80
CA LEU A 241 6.80 11.53 -16.90
C LEU A 241 6.20 12.85 -16.42
N ARG A 242 4.95 13.15 -16.80
CA ARG A 242 4.26 14.35 -16.29
C ARG A 242 4.18 14.34 -14.76
N LYS A 243 3.78 13.21 -14.17
CA LYS A 243 3.72 13.05 -12.73
C LYS A 243 5.09 13.16 -12.06
N ALA A 244 6.14 12.59 -12.68
CA ALA A 244 7.49 12.71 -12.18
C ALA A 244 8.00 14.17 -12.19
N ASN A 245 7.61 14.97 -13.19
CA ASN A 245 7.89 16.41 -13.22
C ASN A 245 7.17 17.13 -12.08
N GLU A 246 5.87 16.90 -11.91
CA GLU A 246 5.07 17.48 -10.81
C GLU A 246 5.70 17.18 -9.44
N THR A 247 6.16 15.94 -9.21
CA THR A 247 6.81 15.57 -7.94
C THR A 247 8.17 16.24 -7.76
N LEU A 248 8.96 16.42 -8.83
CA LEU A 248 10.26 17.11 -8.74
C LEU A 248 10.11 18.60 -8.46
N GLU A 249 9.12 19.25 -9.06
CA GLU A 249 8.82 20.67 -8.81
C GLU A 249 8.45 20.94 -7.34
N LEU A 250 7.89 19.94 -6.65
CA LEU A 250 7.56 19.99 -5.23
C LEU A 250 8.75 19.62 -4.31
N SER A 251 9.84 19.09 -4.86
CA SER A 251 11.01 18.72 -4.08
C SER A 251 11.85 19.95 -3.73
N ALA A 252 12.34 20.03 -2.50
CA ALA A 252 13.19 21.14 -2.05
C ALA A 252 14.64 21.08 -2.59
N GLY A 253 14.96 20.10 -3.44
CA GLY A 253 16.30 19.87 -3.98
C GLY A 253 17.32 19.29 -2.98
N THR A 254 16.96 19.12 -1.71
CA THR A 254 17.82 18.48 -0.71
C THR A 254 18.07 17.01 -1.08
N PRO A 255 19.35 16.57 -1.14
CA PRO A 255 19.69 15.17 -1.42
C PRO A 255 19.01 14.22 -0.42
N CYS A 256 18.19 13.31 -0.95
CA CYS A 256 17.54 12.26 -0.18
C CYS A 256 17.23 11.06 -1.08
N ARG A 257 16.96 9.90 -0.47
CA ARG A 257 16.68 8.67 -1.23
C ARG A 257 15.54 8.85 -2.23
N GLY A 258 14.45 9.53 -1.84
CA GLY A 258 13.29 9.74 -2.70
C GLY A 258 13.63 10.57 -3.94
N LEU A 259 14.54 11.54 -3.80
CA LEU A 259 15.00 12.35 -4.93
C LEU A 259 15.90 11.56 -5.89
N ALA A 260 16.84 10.76 -5.35
CA ALA A 260 17.68 9.87 -6.16
C ALA A 260 16.83 8.88 -6.96
N ALA A 261 15.87 8.22 -6.28
CA ALA A 261 14.94 7.28 -6.89
C ALA A 261 14.07 7.94 -7.98
N LEU A 262 13.64 9.18 -7.76
CA LEU A 262 12.83 9.90 -8.74
C LEU A 262 13.60 10.23 -10.02
N HIS A 263 14.88 10.59 -9.89
CA HIS A 263 15.78 10.75 -11.04
C HIS A 263 16.05 9.40 -11.74
N ALA A 264 16.25 8.32 -11.00
CA ALA A 264 16.40 6.98 -11.57
C ALA A 264 15.17 6.57 -12.40
N THR A 265 13.97 6.70 -11.84
CA THR A 265 12.71 6.37 -12.54
C THR A 265 12.50 7.26 -13.77
N ARG A 266 12.86 8.54 -13.71
CA ARG A 266 12.86 9.41 -14.89
C ARG A 266 13.84 8.95 -15.97
N ALA A 267 15.06 8.58 -15.60
CA ALA A 267 16.05 8.07 -16.54
C ALA A 267 15.51 6.85 -17.30
N GLN A 268 14.86 5.93 -16.58
CA GLN A 268 14.25 4.74 -17.17
C GLN A 268 13.06 5.06 -18.10
N LEU A 269 12.18 5.99 -17.70
CA LEU A 269 11.06 6.45 -18.53
C LEU A 269 11.54 7.19 -19.79
N LEU A 270 12.55 8.04 -19.69
CA LEU A 270 13.13 8.77 -20.83
C LEU A 270 13.85 7.82 -21.80
N ALA A 271 14.51 6.79 -21.28
CA ALA A 271 15.12 5.74 -22.09
C ALA A 271 14.07 4.97 -22.90
N LEU A 272 12.89 4.68 -22.32
CA LEU A 272 11.78 4.04 -23.02
C LEU A 272 11.25 4.86 -24.20
N GLU A 273 11.23 6.20 -24.06
CA GLU A 273 10.82 7.14 -25.12
C GLU A 273 11.93 7.42 -26.16
N GLY A 274 13.12 6.80 -26.01
CA GLY A 274 14.26 7.03 -26.89
C GLY A 274 14.97 8.37 -26.68
N ARG A 275 14.70 9.07 -25.56
CA ARG A 275 15.30 10.38 -25.23
C ARG A 275 16.64 10.20 -24.52
N ALA A 276 17.58 9.55 -25.21
CA ALA A 276 18.85 9.09 -24.62
C ALA A 276 19.67 10.19 -23.90
N PRO A 277 19.86 11.41 -24.45
CA PRO A 277 20.62 12.45 -23.74
C PRO A 277 20.01 12.85 -22.41
N GLU A 278 18.68 12.89 -22.34
CA GLU A 278 17.95 13.26 -21.13
C GLU A 278 17.92 12.12 -20.11
N ALA A 279 17.86 10.87 -20.58
CA ALA A 279 17.99 9.69 -19.74
C ALA A 279 19.37 9.65 -19.05
N GLU A 280 20.45 9.86 -19.80
CA GLU A 280 21.82 9.93 -19.28
C GLU A 280 22.00 11.11 -18.32
N ALA A 281 21.36 12.26 -18.57
CA ALA A 281 21.38 13.38 -17.63
C ALA A 281 20.69 13.06 -16.29
N ASN A 282 19.57 12.34 -16.31
CA ASN A 282 18.89 11.92 -15.09
C ASN A 282 19.65 10.80 -14.36
N LEU A 283 20.34 9.91 -15.09
CA LEU A 283 21.23 8.92 -14.49
C LEU A 283 22.39 9.60 -13.73
N ARG A 284 23.05 10.61 -14.32
CA ARG A 284 24.09 11.37 -13.63
C ARG A 284 23.57 12.11 -12.39
N ALA A 285 22.40 12.74 -12.48
CA ALA A 285 21.77 13.36 -11.32
C ALA A 285 21.48 12.35 -10.20
N CYS A 286 21.01 11.15 -10.57
CA CYS A 286 20.83 10.04 -9.63
C CYS A 286 22.16 9.65 -8.97
N GLU A 287 23.24 9.47 -9.74
CA GLU A 287 24.59 9.17 -9.24
C GLU A 287 25.06 10.23 -8.23
N GLU A 288 25.00 11.52 -8.61
CA GLU A 288 25.44 12.64 -7.78
C GLU A 288 24.68 12.72 -6.44
N ILE A 289 23.35 12.54 -6.47
CA ILE A 289 22.53 12.54 -5.25
C ILE A 289 22.85 11.32 -4.39
N SER A 290 23.04 10.15 -5.01
CA SER A 290 23.34 8.89 -4.30
C SER A 290 24.66 8.98 -3.54
N SER A 291 25.70 9.57 -4.16
CA SER A 291 27.00 9.78 -3.51
C SER A 291 26.95 10.73 -2.32
N ALA A 292 25.91 11.57 -2.21
CA ALA A 292 25.70 12.48 -1.10
C ALA A 292 24.84 11.88 0.04
N LEU A 293 24.31 10.66 -0.10
CA LEU A 293 23.49 10.03 0.92
C LEU A 293 24.33 9.54 2.12
N PRO A 294 23.78 9.58 3.35
CA PRO A 294 24.44 9.01 4.51
C PRO A 294 24.47 7.48 4.43
N ALA A 295 25.46 6.84 5.06
CA ALA A 295 25.60 5.38 5.08
C ALA A 295 24.37 4.64 5.64
N SER A 296 23.59 5.27 6.52
CA SER A 296 22.33 4.72 7.03
C SER A 296 21.24 4.56 5.96
N ALA A 297 21.37 5.26 4.83
CA ALA A 297 20.42 5.20 3.71
C ALA A 297 20.88 4.24 2.60
N THR A 298 21.99 3.53 2.75
CA THR A 298 22.62 2.73 1.67
C THR A 298 22.67 1.23 1.98
N ASP A 299 21.71 0.70 2.75
CA ASP A 299 21.65 -0.73 3.03
C ASP A 299 21.03 -1.52 1.85
N VAL A 300 21.84 -2.30 1.15
CA VAL A 300 21.42 -3.14 0.02
C VAL A 300 20.41 -4.24 0.40
N ARG A 301 20.29 -4.59 1.69
CA ARG A 301 19.38 -5.65 2.16
C ARG A 301 17.97 -5.15 2.46
N SER A 302 17.72 -3.85 2.41
CA SER A 302 16.40 -3.27 2.66
C SER A 302 15.86 -2.57 1.41
N VAL A 303 14.55 -2.62 1.19
CA VAL A 303 13.89 -1.78 0.18
C VAL A 303 13.96 -0.29 0.50
N ASP A 304 14.22 0.05 1.76
CA ASP A 304 14.38 1.44 2.21
C ASP A 304 15.76 1.99 1.87
N GLY A 305 16.69 1.10 1.55
CA GLY A 305 18.06 1.42 1.18
C GLY A 305 18.22 1.78 -0.30
N TRP A 306 19.08 2.76 -0.53
CA TRP A 306 19.49 3.26 -1.82
C TRP A 306 21.02 3.14 -1.96
N ALA A 307 21.50 1.91 -2.12
CA ALA A 307 22.93 1.66 -2.36
C ALA A 307 23.27 1.78 -3.85
N GLU A 308 24.55 1.63 -4.17
CA GLU A 308 25.07 1.70 -5.55
C GLU A 308 24.41 0.67 -6.49
N ASP A 309 23.85 -0.43 -5.97
CA ASP A 309 23.10 -1.42 -6.74
C ASP A 309 21.92 -0.80 -7.52
N ARG A 310 21.22 0.19 -6.92
CA ARG A 310 20.08 0.88 -7.55
C ARG A 310 20.53 1.80 -8.69
N VAL A 311 21.70 2.42 -8.52
CA VAL A 311 22.32 3.25 -9.56
C VAL A 311 22.76 2.37 -10.72
N HIS A 312 23.45 1.27 -10.46
CA HIS A 312 23.87 0.32 -11.50
C HIS A 312 22.69 -0.34 -12.21
N TYR A 313 21.59 -0.65 -11.50
CA TYR A 313 20.35 -1.12 -12.13
C TYR A 313 19.79 -0.08 -13.10
N THR A 314 19.78 1.20 -12.70
CA THR A 314 19.32 2.30 -13.55
C THR A 314 20.23 2.49 -14.76
N ALA A 315 21.54 2.43 -14.57
CA ALA A 315 22.53 2.48 -15.65
C ALA A 315 22.33 1.34 -16.65
N ALA A 316 22.19 0.10 -16.17
CA ALA A 316 21.89 -1.06 -17.01
C ALA A 316 20.62 -0.82 -17.85
N TRP A 317 19.58 -0.22 -17.27
CA TRP A 317 18.37 0.11 -18.02
C TRP A 317 18.64 1.12 -19.13
N VAL A 318 19.27 2.25 -18.79
CA VAL A 318 19.57 3.33 -19.75
C VAL A 318 20.43 2.77 -20.90
N HIS A 319 21.47 1.99 -20.59
CA HIS A 319 22.38 1.43 -21.59
C HIS A 319 21.73 0.34 -22.46
N ALA A 320 20.83 -0.47 -21.89
CA ALA A 320 20.06 -1.45 -22.66
C ALA A 320 19.17 -0.79 -23.74
N TYR A 321 18.55 0.36 -23.44
CA TYR A 321 17.73 1.09 -24.41
C TYR A 321 18.55 1.99 -25.33
N ALA A 322 19.74 2.43 -24.91
CA ALA A 322 20.69 3.11 -25.77
C ALA A 322 21.36 2.17 -26.81
N GLY A 323 21.28 0.85 -26.60
CA GLY A 323 21.94 -0.14 -27.44
C GLY A 323 23.45 -0.28 -27.19
N ASP A 324 23.95 0.27 -26.08
CA ASP A 324 25.36 0.18 -25.68
C ASP A 324 25.59 -1.10 -24.89
N ARG A 325 25.94 -2.17 -25.61
CA ARG A 325 26.16 -3.50 -25.03
C ARG A 325 27.29 -3.51 -24.01
N ALA A 326 28.38 -2.77 -24.26
CA ALA A 326 29.55 -2.79 -23.38
C ALA A 326 29.22 -2.15 -22.03
N ARG A 327 28.62 -0.95 -22.03
CA ARG A 327 28.21 -0.29 -20.79
C ARG A 327 27.11 -1.07 -20.06
N LEU A 328 26.18 -1.68 -20.80
CA LEU A 328 25.17 -2.57 -20.22
C LEU A 328 25.78 -3.74 -19.45
N ASP A 329 26.71 -4.46 -20.07
CA ASP A 329 27.33 -5.64 -19.45
C ASP A 329 28.14 -5.25 -18.21
N THR A 330 28.84 -4.11 -18.24
CA THR A 330 29.51 -3.54 -17.06
C THR A 330 28.53 -3.20 -15.94
N SER A 331 27.48 -2.41 -16.21
CA SER A 331 26.53 -2.04 -15.17
C SER A 331 25.81 -3.23 -14.54
N VAL A 332 25.52 -4.28 -15.33
CA VAL A 332 24.94 -5.52 -14.81
C VAL A 332 25.95 -6.27 -13.93
N ALA A 333 27.21 -6.35 -14.33
CA ALA A 333 28.25 -7.00 -13.53
C ALA A 333 28.48 -6.27 -12.20
N ASP A 334 28.55 -4.94 -12.22
CA ASP A 334 28.74 -4.12 -11.03
C ASP A 334 27.57 -4.27 -10.05
N ALA A 335 26.33 -4.23 -10.55
CA ALA A 335 25.15 -4.46 -9.71
C ALA A 335 25.16 -5.86 -9.07
N LEU A 336 25.48 -6.90 -9.84
CA LEU A 336 25.50 -8.27 -9.35
C LEU A 336 26.63 -8.54 -8.34
N ALA A 337 27.73 -7.79 -8.39
CA ALA A 337 28.82 -7.90 -7.41
C ALA A 337 28.43 -7.38 -6.02
N ILE A 338 27.46 -6.46 -5.95
CA ILE A 338 27.01 -5.82 -4.71
C ILE A 338 25.79 -6.55 -4.11
N LEU A 339 24.93 -7.10 -4.97
CA LEU A 339 23.67 -7.69 -4.54
C LEU A 339 23.87 -8.91 -3.61
N PRO A 340 23.09 -9.01 -2.51
CA PRO A 340 23.03 -10.20 -1.70
C PRO A 340 22.63 -11.44 -2.50
N ALA A 341 23.28 -12.58 -2.22
CA ALA A 341 23.04 -13.85 -2.92
C ALA A 341 21.61 -14.37 -2.74
N ASP A 342 20.93 -13.98 -1.67
CA ASP A 342 19.56 -14.33 -1.30
C ASP A 342 18.50 -13.36 -1.86
N ASN A 343 18.86 -12.47 -2.80
CA ASN A 343 17.93 -11.61 -3.53
C ASN A 343 17.69 -12.12 -4.98
N PRO A 344 16.92 -13.22 -5.16
CA PRO A 344 16.78 -13.87 -6.47
C PRO A 344 16.04 -12.99 -7.49
N ARG A 345 15.14 -12.11 -7.05
CA ARG A 345 14.34 -11.28 -7.96
C ARG A 345 15.20 -10.25 -8.68
N THR A 346 16.06 -9.52 -7.96
CA THR A 346 16.84 -8.43 -8.56
C THR A 346 17.89 -8.96 -9.53
N SER A 347 18.56 -10.06 -9.17
CA SER A 347 19.51 -10.75 -10.06
C SER A 347 18.87 -11.24 -11.36
N THR A 348 17.68 -11.87 -11.27
CA THR A 348 16.90 -12.28 -12.45
C THR A 348 16.49 -11.08 -13.31
N GLN A 349 16.05 -9.97 -12.69
CA GLN A 349 15.67 -8.76 -13.41
C GLN A 349 16.85 -8.17 -14.20
N LEU A 350 18.01 -8.01 -13.57
CA LEU A 350 19.22 -7.50 -14.23
C LEU A 350 19.63 -8.38 -15.42
N THR A 351 19.54 -9.70 -15.25
CA THR A 351 19.87 -10.66 -16.31
C THR A 351 18.87 -10.59 -17.48
N LEU A 352 17.57 -10.44 -17.20
CA LEU A 352 16.54 -10.23 -18.23
C LEU A 352 16.71 -8.90 -18.96
N LEU A 353 17.12 -7.85 -18.25
CA LEU A 353 17.42 -6.55 -18.83
C LEU A 353 18.64 -6.61 -19.75
N ARG A 354 19.71 -7.31 -19.31
CA ARG A 354 20.89 -7.61 -20.13
C ARG A 354 20.51 -8.35 -21.41
N ALA A 355 19.72 -9.41 -21.27
CA ALA A 355 19.21 -10.19 -22.40
C ALA A 355 18.42 -9.32 -23.37
N ALA A 356 17.51 -8.47 -22.88
CA ALA A 356 16.73 -7.56 -23.73
C ALA A 356 17.65 -6.58 -24.49
N GLY A 357 18.67 -6.04 -23.84
CA GLY A 357 19.68 -5.18 -24.49
C GLY A 357 20.49 -5.92 -25.56
N HIS A 358 20.91 -7.16 -25.30
CA HIS A 358 21.62 -7.99 -26.29
C HIS A 358 20.76 -8.29 -27.52
N VAL A 359 19.48 -8.62 -27.32
CA VAL A 359 18.53 -8.82 -28.44
C VAL A 359 18.37 -7.53 -29.26
N ARG A 360 18.24 -6.36 -28.60
CA ARG A 360 18.15 -5.05 -29.27
C ARG A 360 19.41 -4.72 -30.07
N ALA A 361 20.59 -5.09 -29.55
CA ALA A 361 21.87 -4.95 -30.24
C ALA A 361 22.09 -5.97 -31.38
N GLY A 362 21.15 -6.91 -31.59
CA GLY A 362 21.17 -7.87 -32.69
C GLY A 362 21.60 -9.29 -32.31
N ASP A 363 22.04 -9.52 -31.07
CA ASP A 363 22.41 -10.84 -30.55
C ASP A 363 21.18 -11.59 -30.02
N VAL A 364 20.29 -11.93 -30.96
CA VAL A 364 18.99 -12.54 -30.64
C VAL A 364 19.16 -13.90 -29.99
N THR A 365 20.07 -14.73 -30.50
CA THR A 365 20.24 -16.12 -30.06
C THR A 365 20.72 -16.18 -28.62
N GLU A 366 21.80 -15.45 -28.29
CA GLU A 366 22.36 -15.48 -26.93
C GLU A 366 21.46 -14.75 -25.94
N GLY A 367 20.89 -13.60 -26.32
CA GLY A 367 19.96 -12.87 -25.46
C GLY A 367 18.74 -13.70 -25.07
N VAL A 368 18.12 -14.40 -26.04
CA VAL A 368 16.97 -15.27 -25.76
C VAL A 368 17.37 -16.49 -24.92
N ARG A 369 18.53 -17.11 -25.21
CA ARG A 369 19.05 -18.23 -24.40
C ARG A 369 19.24 -17.82 -22.95
N LEU A 370 19.89 -16.68 -22.71
CA LEU A 370 20.11 -16.13 -21.36
C LEU A 370 18.78 -15.86 -20.64
N ALA A 371 17.83 -15.23 -21.33
CA ALA A 371 16.51 -14.94 -20.77
C ALA A 371 15.71 -16.20 -20.43
N HIS A 372 15.78 -17.22 -21.28
CA HIS A 372 15.13 -18.51 -21.04
C HIS A 372 15.67 -19.15 -19.77
N THR A 373 16.99 -19.32 -19.67
CA THR A 373 17.64 -19.98 -18.53
C THR A 373 17.27 -19.31 -17.21
N VAL A 374 17.36 -17.98 -17.12
CA VAL A 374 17.11 -17.27 -15.87
C VAL A 374 15.62 -17.23 -15.50
N TYR A 375 14.73 -17.08 -16.48
CA TYR A 375 13.29 -17.06 -16.22
C TYR A 375 12.74 -18.44 -15.85
N GLU A 376 13.28 -19.51 -16.46
CA GLU A 376 12.93 -20.88 -16.10
C GLU A 376 13.37 -21.22 -14.67
N ALA A 377 14.61 -20.85 -14.31
CA ALA A 377 15.16 -21.09 -12.97
C ALA A 377 14.46 -20.29 -11.86
N GLN A 378 13.84 -19.15 -12.18
CA GLN A 378 13.12 -18.34 -11.20
C GLN A 378 11.92 -19.11 -10.62
N PRO A 379 11.84 -19.28 -9.27
CA PRO A 379 10.69 -19.89 -8.63
C PRO A 379 9.39 -19.15 -8.98
N ARG A 380 8.30 -19.89 -9.17
CA ARG A 380 7.04 -19.35 -9.71
C ARG A 380 6.46 -18.25 -8.84
N GLU A 381 6.52 -18.44 -7.53
CA GLU A 381 6.12 -17.50 -6.49
C GLU A 381 6.93 -16.19 -6.50
N HIS A 382 8.11 -16.18 -7.11
CA HIS A 382 8.95 -14.99 -7.30
C HIS A 382 8.91 -14.44 -8.74
N ARG A 383 8.08 -14.99 -9.65
CA ARG A 383 7.84 -14.44 -10.99
C ARG A 383 6.83 -13.28 -10.92
N THR A 384 7.23 -12.21 -10.25
CA THR A 384 6.39 -11.01 -10.04
C THR A 384 6.10 -10.27 -11.35
N THR A 385 5.16 -9.33 -11.33
CA THR A 385 4.90 -8.42 -12.45
C THR A 385 6.16 -7.80 -13.04
N MET A 386 7.13 -7.40 -12.21
CA MET A 386 8.40 -6.82 -12.68
C MET A 386 9.22 -7.82 -13.50
N VAL A 387 9.41 -9.04 -12.98
CA VAL A 387 10.11 -10.14 -13.68
C VAL A 387 9.41 -10.47 -14.99
N ASN A 388 8.08 -10.64 -14.96
CA ASN A 388 7.28 -10.96 -16.14
C ASN A 388 7.28 -9.82 -17.17
N SER A 389 7.34 -8.57 -16.73
CA SER A 389 7.44 -7.40 -17.60
C SER A 389 8.78 -7.37 -18.34
N LEU A 390 9.90 -7.64 -17.65
CA LEU A 390 11.21 -7.72 -18.28
C LEU A 390 11.32 -8.92 -19.23
N ALA A 391 10.78 -10.08 -18.86
CA ALA A 391 10.74 -11.23 -19.76
C ALA A 391 9.96 -10.93 -21.05
N ARG A 392 8.81 -10.25 -20.94
CA ARG A 392 8.08 -9.75 -22.12
C ARG A 392 8.86 -8.71 -22.92
N LYS A 393 9.68 -7.88 -22.29
CA LYS A 393 10.53 -6.92 -23.02
C LYS A 393 11.59 -7.62 -23.88
N VAL A 394 12.09 -8.79 -23.47
CA VAL A 394 12.96 -9.63 -24.30
C VAL A 394 12.20 -10.10 -25.54
N THR A 395 10.98 -10.64 -25.39
CA THR A 395 10.17 -11.10 -26.54
C THR A 395 9.81 -9.96 -27.49
N GLN A 396 9.50 -8.77 -26.95
CA GLN A 396 9.21 -7.56 -27.73
C GLN A 396 10.43 -7.05 -28.51
N ALA A 397 11.65 -7.27 -28.00
CA ALA A 397 12.88 -6.87 -28.69
C ALA A 397 13.20 -7.77 -29.90
N VAL A 398 12.66 -8.99 -29.97
CA VAL A 398 12.98 -9.93 -31.05
C VAL A 398 12.45 -9.43 -32.42
N PRO A 399 13.32 -9.28 -33.44
CA PRO A 399 12.92 -8.90 -34.79
C PRO A 399 11.91 -9.90 -35.39
N ALA A 400 10.92 -9.41 -36.13
CA ALA A 400 9.84 -10.22 -36.69
C ALA A 400 10.33 -11.47 -37.46
N ARG A 401 11.42 -11.33 -38.22
CA ARG A 401 12.03 -12.42 -39.02
C ARG A 401 12.62 -13.57 -38.21
N ARG A 402 12.92 -13.36 -36.92
CA ARG A 402 13.53 -14.37 -36.02
C ARG A 402 12.51 -14.98 -35.04
N ARG A 403 11.24 -14.56 -35.10
CA ARG A 403 10.20 -15.03 -34.15
C ARG A 403 9.85 -16.51 -34.31
N ALA A 404 10.09 -17.08 -35.48
CA ALA A 404 9.85 -18.49 -35.78
C ALA A 404 11.04 -19.39 -35.43
N ASP A 405 12.17 -18.82 -34.98
CA ASP A 405 13.31 -19.63 -34.53
C ASP A 405 12.88 -20.49 -33.33
N PRO A 406 13.21 -21.80 -33.29
CA PRO A 406 12.73 -22.71 -32.24
C PRO A 406 12.98 -22.20 -30.81
N GLY A 407 14.20 -21.75 -30.50
CA GLY A 407 14.53 -21.23 -29.17
C GLY A 407 13.78 -19.94 -28.79
N VAL A 408 13.33 -19.14 -29.77
CA VAL A 408 12.48 -17.98 -29.55
C VAL A 408 11.04 -18.42 -29.27
N ALA A 409 10.53 -19.37 -30.05
CA ALA A 409 9.18 -19.91 -29.87
C ALA A 409 9.02 -20.55 -28.47
N ASP A 410 9.98 -21.38 -28.08
CA ASP A 410 10.00 -22.04 -26.76
C ASP A 410 10.02 -21.00 -25.62
N TYR A 411 10.83 -19.95 -25.76
CA TYR A 411 10.87 -18.87 -24.79
C TYR A 411 9.56 -18.09 -24.70
N VAL A 412 8.93 -17.78 -25.84
CA VAL A 412 7.63 -17.09 -25.88
C VAL A 412 6.54 -17.95 -25.22
N GLU A 413 6.54 -19.25 -25.43
CA GLU A 413 5.62 -20.18 -24.77
C GLU A 413 5.84 -20.23 -23.24
N LEU A 414 7.10 -20.29 -22.80
CA LEU A 414 7.47 -20.27 -21.39
C LEU A 414 6.97 -18.99 -20.70
N VAL A 415 7.16 -17.82 -21.31
CA VAL A 415 6.67 -16.54 -20.77
C VAL A 415 5.14 -16.48 -20.77
N GLY A 416 4.50 -16.95 -21.84
CA GLY A 416 3.03 -16.94 -21.99
C GLY A 416 2.29 -17.88 -21.02
N SER A 417 2.87 -19.03 -20.70
CA SER A 417 2.31 -19.99 -19.75
C SER A 417 2.42 -19.52 -18.29
N GLY A 418 3.46 -18.74 -17.96
CA GLY A 418 3.65 -18.12 -16.64
C GLY A 418 2.58 -17.08 -16.28
N SER A 419 2.10 -16.30 -17.26
CA SER A 419 1.10 -15.25 -17.01
C SER A 419 -0.33 -15.77 -16.79
N ARG A 420 -0.68 -16.96 -17.27
CA ARG A 420 -2.06 -17.50 -17.16
C ARG A 420 -2.35 -18.21 -15.83
N LYS A 421 -1.32 -18.66 -15.11
CA LYS A 421 -1.49 -19.44 -13.87
C LYS A 421 -1.41 -18.63 -12.58
N SER A 422 -1.13 -17.32 -12.66
CA SER A 422 -1.10 -16.42 -11.49
C SER A 422 -2.49 -15.93 -11.04
N ILE A 423 -3.56 -16.29 -11.78
CA ILE A 423 -4.94 -15.83 -11.57
C ILE A 423 -5.80 -16.94 -10.91
N ALA A 424 -5.25 -18.13 -10.67
CA ALA A 424 -5.98 -19.28 -10.14
C ALA A 424 -5.59 -19.58 -8.68
#